data_AF-A0A776PQ59-F1
#
_entry.id   AF-A0A776PQ59-F1
#
_cell.length_a   1.000
_cell.length_b   1.000
_cell.length_c   1.000
_cell.angle_alpha   90.00
_cell.angle_beta   90.00
_cell.angle_gamma   90.00
#
_symmetry.space_group_name_H-M   'P 1'
#
loop_
_entity.id
_entity.type
_entity.pdbx_description
1 polymer ?
#
loop_
_entity_poly.entity_id
_entity_poly.type
_entity_poly.pdbx_seq_one_letter_code
_entity_poly.pdbx_strand_id
1 'polypeptide(L)' 'MGTKVSDMQKNVTPGRRKGCPNYPPEFKQQLVAASCEPGISISKLALENGINANLLFKWRQ' A
#
# COMPACT_ATOMS: atom_id res chain seq x y z
N MET A 1 -14.21 -3.83 25.29
CA MET A 1 -14.26 -2.84 24.18
C MET A 1 -12.88 -2.22 24.07
N GLY A 2 -12.25 -2.30 22.89
CA GLY A 2 -10.92 -1.73 22.66
C GLY A 2 -9.99 -2.72 21.95
N THR A 3 -10.31 -3.09 20.72
CA THR A 3 -9.38 -3.84 19.87
C THR A 3 -8.24 -2.89 19.49
N LYS A 4 -7.09 -3.13 20.14
CA LYS A 4 -5.78 -2.54 19.90
C LYS A 4 -5.41 -2.64 18.41
N VAL A 5 -5.49 -1.52 17.68
CA VAL A 5 -4.80 -1.36 16.39
C VAL A 5 -3.57 -0.49 16.63
N SER A 6 -2.52 -1.13 17.11
CA SER A 6 -1.19 -0.52 17.10
C SER A 6 -0.74 -0.44 15.64
N ASP A 7 -0.89 0.73 15.02
CA ASP A 7 -0.15 1.06 13.79
C ASP A 7 1.33 1.20 14.18
N MET A 8 1.99 0.05 14.24
CA MET A 8 3.43 -0.03 14.40
C MET A 8 4.02 0.19 13.00
N GLN A 9 4.10 1.46 12.61
CA GLN A 9 4.81 1.96 11.44
C GLN A 9 6.33 1.70 11.59
N LYS A 10 6.75 0.45 11.67
CA LYS A 10 8.16 0.03 11.68
C LYS A 10 8.34 -1.11 10.70
N ASN A 11 8.74 -0.79 9.48
CA ASN A 11 9.75 -1.61 8.80
C ASN A 11 10.46 -0.79 7.71
N VAL A 12 11.33 0.13 8.12
CA VAL A 12 12.53 0.42 7.32
C VAL A 12 13.37 -0.85 7.32
N THR A 13 13.13 -1.76 6.38
CA THR A 13 14.02 -2.90 6.17
C THR A 13 15.32 -2.35 5.57
N PRO A 14 16.47 -2.43 6.26
CA PRO A 14 17.73 -1.96 5.72
C PRO A 14 18.26 -3.02 4.76
N GLY A 15 17.88 -2.90 3.50
CA GLY A 15 18.41 -3.75 2.45
C GLY A 15 17.39 -3.93 1.34
N ARG A 16 17.69 -3.32 0.18
CA ARG A 16 17.60 -3.93 -1.16
C ARG A 16 17.18 -2.90 -2.22
N ARG A 17 18.17 -2.64 -3.10
CA ARG A 17 18.14 -1.99 -4.42
C ARG A 17 17.65 -0.53 -4.48
N LYS A 18 18.62 0.33 -4.81
CA LYS A 18 18.54 1.71 -5.32
C LYS A 18 17.46 1.78 -6.42
N GLY A 19 16.21 2.05 -6.07
CA GLY A 19 15.10 2.07 -7.04
C GLY A 19 13.73 1.64 -6.54
N CYS A 20 13.60 1.07 -5.33
CA CYS A 20 12.29 0.90 -4.71
C CYS A 20 11.86 2.26 -4.11
N PRO A 21 10.82 2.94 -4.62
CA PRO A 21 10.31 4.13 -3.97
C PRO A 21 9.81 3.72 -2.60
N ASN A 22 10.36 4.32 -1.55
CA ASN A 22 9.96 4.03 -0.18
C ASN A 22 8.62 4.74 0.07
N TYR A 23 7.52 4.13 -0.38
CA TYR A 23 6.18 4.64 -0.10
C TYR A 23 5.89 4.51 1.40
N PRO A 24 5.35 5.57 2.04
CA PRO A 24 4.99 5.51 3.45
C PRO A 24 3.97 4.38 3.66
N PRO A 25 4.09 3.59 4.73
CA PRO A 25 3.20 2.46 4.96
C PRO A 25 1.73 2.86 5.06
N GLU A 26 1.41 4.04 5.62
CA GLU A 26 0.04 4.60 5.61
C GLU A 26 -0.54 4.72 4.20
N PHE A 27 0.26 5.18 3.23
CA PHE A 27 -0.17 5.30 1.84
C PHE A 27 -0.42 3.93 1.20
N LYS A 28 0.42 2.93 1.51
CA LYS A 28 0.18 1.55 1.07
C LYS A 28 -1.12 1.00 1.65
N GLN A 29 -1.36 1.22 2.94
CA GLN A 29 -2.56 0.75 3.63
C GLN A 29 -3.82 1.41 3.05
N GLN A 30 -3.82 2.73 2.82
CA GLN A 30 -4.95 3.42 2.19
C GLN A 30 -5.28 2.85 0.82
N LEU A 31 -4.27 2.61 -0.01
CA LEU A 31 -4.45 2.04 -1.34
C LEU A 31 -4.93 0.58 -1.30
N VAL A 32 -4.40 -0.23 -0.39
CA VAL A 32 -4.85 -1.62 -0.22
C VAL A 32 -6.29 -1.66 0.32
N ALA A 33 -6.65 -0.77 1.23
CA ALA A 33 -8.01 -0.64 1.76
C ALA A 33 -9.00 -0.20 0.67
N ALA A 34 -8.67 0.86 -0.08
CA ALA A 34 -9.49 1.31 -1.21
C ALA A 34 -9.57 0.24 -2.32
N SER A 35 -8.50 -0.51 -2.56
CA SER A 35 -8.50 -1.66 -3.49
C SER A 35 -9.35 -2.84 -3.01
N CYS A 36 -9.69 -2.92 -1.73
CA CYS A 36 -10.54 -3.97 -1.17
C CYS A 36 -12.03 -3.66 -1.39
N GLU A 37 -12.38 -2.43 -1.73
CA GLU A 37 -13.76 -2.04 -1.99
C GLU A 37 -14.31 -2.72 -3.28
N PRO A 38 -15.46 -3.38 -3.21
CA PRO A 38 -16.07 -4.04 -4.36
C PRO A 38 -16.48 -3.00 -5.40
N GLY A 39 -15.87 -3.07 -6.58
CA GLY A 39 -16.12 -2.14 -7.70
C GLY A 39 -14.96 -1.19 -7.97
N ILE A 40 -13.95 -1.12 -7.10
CA ILE A 40 -12.74 -0.35 -7.37
C ILE A 40 -11.78 -1.17 -8.25
N SER A 41 -11.40 -0.57 -9.39
CA SER A 41 -10.39 -1.15 -10.27
C SER A 41 -9.00 -0.78 -9.77
N ILE A 42 -8.19 -1.78 -9.41
CA ILE A 42 -6.80 -1.61 -8.96
C ILE A 42 -6.00 -0.70 -9.90
N SER A 43 -6.15 -0.91 -11.22
CA SER A 43 -5.45 -0.11 -12.23
C SER A 43 -5.88 1.36 -12.23
N LYS A 44 -7.18 1.62 -12.03
CA LYS A 44 -7.71 2.98 -11.96
C LYS A 44 -7.22 3.68 -10.70
N LEU A 45 -7.33 3.02 -9.55
CA LEU A 45 -6.85 3.52 -8.27
C LEU A 45 -5.34 3.81 -8.29
N ALA A 46 -4.56 2.93 -8.91
CA ALA A 46 -3.12 3.12 -9.07
C ALA A 46 -2.79 4.32 -9.97
N LEU A 47 -3.48 4.48 -11.11
CA LEU A 47 -3.30 5.63 -12.00
C LEU A 47 -3.67 6.96 -11.33
N GLU A 48 -4.77 7.01 -10.58
CA GLU A 48 -5.19 8.21 -9.83
C GLU A 48 -4.17 8.60 -8.76
N ASN A 49 -3.49 7.62 -8.17
CA ASN A 49 -2.44 7.84 -7.18
C ASN A 49 -1.04 7.93 -7.77
N GLY A 50 -0.89 7.88 -9.10
CA GLY A 50 0.39 7.96 -9.80
C GLY A 50 1.33 6.78 -9.52
N ILE A 51 0.81 5.65 -9.06
CA ILE A 51 1.59 4.45 -8.77
C ILE A 51 1.36 3.35 -9.80
N ASN A 52 2.28 2.40 -9.87
CA ASN A 52 2.14 1.26 -10.76
C ASN A 52 1.07 0.29 -10.22
N ALA A 53 0.08 -0.08 -11.03
CA ALA A 53 -0.96 -1.04 -10.65
C ALA A 53 -0.39 -2.40 -10.21
N ASN A 54 0.72 -2.83 -10.82
CA ASN A 54 1.44 -4.04 -10.43
C ASN A 54 2.04 -3.93 -9.02
N LEU A 55 2.41 -2.72 -8.59
CA LEU A 55 2.92 -2.48 -7.24
C LEU A 55 1.79 -2.60 -6.20
N LEU A 56 0.61 -2.05 -6.50
CA LEU A 56 -0.56 -2.18 -5.65
C LEU A 56 -1.04 -3.64 -5.55
N PHE A 57 -1.04 -4.37 -6.68
CA PHE A 57 -1.34 -5.80 -6.69
C PHE A 57 -0.38 -6.60 -5.80
N LYS A 58 0.92 -6.28 -5.84
CA LYS A 58 1.94 -6.89 -4.96
C LYS A 58 1.82 -6.52 -3.49
N TRP A 59 1.09 -5.46 -3.13
CA TRP A 59 0.80 -5.11 -1.73
C TRP A 59 -0.48 -5.76 -1.23
N ARG A 60 -1.42 -6.08 -2.14
CA ARG A 60 -2.67 -6.76 -1.85
C ARG A 60 -2.52 -8.29 -1.75
N GLN A 61 -1.50 -8.85 -2.40
CA GLN A 61 -1.12 -10.26 -2.34
C GLN A 61 -0.16 -10.53 -1.16
#